data_AF-A0A3A5H5I4-F1
#
_entry.id   AF-A0A3A5H5I4-F1
#
_cell.length_a   1.000
_cell.length_b   1.000
_cell.length_c   1.000
_cell.angle_alpha   90.00
_cell.angle_beta   90.00
_cell.angle_gamma   90.00
#
_symmetry.space_group_name_H-M   'P 1'
#
loop_
_entity.id
_entity.type
_entity.pdbx_description
1 polymer ?
#
loop_
_entity_poly.entity_id
_entity_poly.type
_entity_poly.pdbx_seq_one_letter_code
_entity_poly.pdbx_strand_id
1 'polypeptide(L)' 'MFSGAAVFVLVLLVLMLAFFVWWVLMLIDALKVSDATWSAAGESKILYVLLMVFLGVIGTILYVVIARPKLRLQSSSA' A
#
# COMPACT_ATOMS: atom_id res chain seq x y z
N MET A 1 -26.16 18.13 21.24
CA MET A 1 -26.25 16.72 20.80
C MET A 1 -25.88 16.68 19.32
N PHE A 2 -24.86 15.93 18.93
CA PHE A 2 -24.56 15.75 17.49
C PHE A 2 -25.69 14.93 16.85
N SER A 3 -26.13 15.31 15.66
CA SER A 3 -27.11 14.51 14.92
C SER A 3 -26.49 13.17 14.50
N GLY A 4 -27.29 12.13 14.36
CA GLY A 4 -26.81 10.83 13.85
C GLY A 4 -26.11 10.96 12.49
N ALA A 5 -26.59 11.88 11.65
CA ALA A 5 -25.94 12.21 10.37
C ALA A 5 -24.53 12.81 10.55
N ALA A 6 -24.34 13.72 11.51
CA ALA A 6 -23.02 14.32 11.78
C ALA A 6 -22.01 13.26 12.27
N VAL A 7 -22.44 12.35 13.14
CA VAL A 7 -21.60 11.23 13.60
C VAL A 7 -21.25 10.30 12.44
N PHE A 8 -22.22 9.94 11.60
CA PHE A 8 -21.99 9.09 10.43
C PHE A 8 -20.96 9.71 9.46
N VAL A 9 -21.09 11.00 9.14
CA VAL A 9 -20.14 11.72 8.29
C VAL A 9 -18.74 11.72 8.91
N LEU A 10 -18.64 11.96 10.21
CA LEU A 10 -17.35 11.96 10.91
C LEU A 10 -16.67 10.59 10.85
N VAL A 11 -17.42 9.50 11.04
CA VAL A 11 -16.89 8.13 10.90
C VAL A 11 -16.39 7.87 9.48
N LEU A 12 -17.14 8.26 8.46
CA LEU A 12 -16.71 8.09 7.07
C LEU A 12 -15.43 8.87 6.77
N LEU A 13 -15.29 10.10 7.28
CA LEU A 13 -14.07 10.90 7.11
C LEU A 13 -12.86 10.25 7.78
N VAL A 14 -13.03 9.72 9.00
CA VAL A 14 -11.95 9.02 9.72
C VAL A 14 -11.54 7.76 8.96
N LEU A 15 -12.49 6.98 8.46
CA LEU A 15 -12.19 5.80 7.65
C LEU A 15 -11.46 6.17 6.37
N MET A 16 -11.93 7.19 5.64
CA MET A 16 -11.30 7.66 4.42
C MET A 16 -9.85 8.12 4.66
N LEU A 17 -9.61 8.84 5.75
CA LEU A 17 -8.27 9.27 6.16
C LEU A 17 -7.39 8.07 6.51
N ALA A 18 -7.90 7.10 7.26
CA ALA A 18 -7.17 5.88 7.62
C ALA A 18 -6.77 5.09 6.37
N PHE A 19 -7.68 4.92 5.41
CA PHE A 19 -7.39 4.27 4.13
C PHE A 19 -6.34 5.02 3.32
N PHE A 20 -6.43 6.35 3.26
CA PHE A 20 -5.46 7.17 2.56
C PHE A 20 -4.06 7.07 3.20
N VAL A 21 -3.97 7.16 4.52
CA VAL A 21 -2.70 7.00 5.26
C VAL A 21 -2.12 5.62 5.00
N TRP A 22 -2.93 4.56 5.09
CA TRP A 22 -2.49 3.20 4.80
C TRP A 22 -1.95 3.04 3.37
N TRP A 23 -2.65 3.61 2.39
CA TRP A 23 -2.21 3.62 0.98
C TRP A 23 -0.84 4.29 0.82
N VAL A 24 -0.66 5.48 1.40
CA VAL A 24 0.64 6.19 1.37
C VAL A 24 1.75 5.37 2.04
N LEU A 25 1.47 4.76 3.19
CA LEU A 25 2.45 3.93 3.90
C LEU A 25 2.91 2.73 3.07
N MET A 26 1.99 2.08 2.33
CA MET A 26 2.35 0.96 1.44
C MET A 26 3.16 1.42 0.23
N LEU A 27 2.88 2.59 -0.31
CA LEU A 27 3.70 3.18 -1.37
C LEU A 27 5.12 3.48 -0.86
N ILE A 28 5.25 4.05 0.33
CA ILE A 28 6.55 4.29 0.97
C ILE A 28 7.29 2.96 1.24
N ASP A 29 6.60 1.92 1.71
CA ASP A 29 7.16 0.57 1.92
C ASP A 29 7.78 0.04 0.61
N ALA A 30 7.02 0.09 -0.50
CA ALA A 30 7.50 -0.34 -1.81
C ALA A 30 8.73 0.45 -2.30
N LEU A 31 8.73 1.77 -2.08
CA LEU A 31 9.82 2.66 -2.51
C LEU A 31 11.10 2.50 -1.69
N LYS A 32 10.99 2.18 -0.40
CA LYS A 32 12.14 1.97 0.50
C LYS A 32 12.91 0.68 0.22
N VAL A 33 12.27 -0.33 -0.37
CA VAL A 33 12.94 -1.58 -0.72
C VAL A 33 13.92 -1.35 -1.87
N SER A 34 15.15 -1.86 -1.71
CA SER A 34 16.23 -1.69 -2.69
C SER A 34 15.90 -2.40 -4.01
N ASP A 35 16.36 -1.85 -5.13
CA ASP A 35 16.09 -2.42 -6.45
C ASP A 35 16.74 -3.81 -6.62
N ALA A 36 17.84 -4.08 -5.90
CA ALA A 36 18.45 -5.41 -5.85
C ALA A 36 17.50 -6.46 -5.24
N THR A 37 16.79 -6.11 -4.17
CA THR A 37 15.78 -6.99 -3.54
C THR A 37 14.60 -7.25 -4.48
N TRP A 38 14.14 -6.22 -5.21
CA TRP A 38 13.09 -6.36 -6.21
C TRP A 38 13.51 -7.30 -7.35
N SER A 39 14.72 -7.11 -7.88
CA SER A 39 15.29 -7.96 -8.92
C SER A 39 15.47 -9.41 -8.45
N ALA A 40 15.96 -9.62 -7.22
CA ALA A 40 16.11 -10.94 -6.62
C ALA A 40 14.77 -11.65 -6.36
N ALA A 41 13.68 -10.89 -6.20
CA ALA A 41 12.32 -11.42 -6.07
C ALA A 41 11.64 -11.68 -7.43
N GLY A 42 12.28 -11.31 -8.54
CA GLY A 42 11.70 -11.44 -9.89
C GLY A 42 10.53 -10.49 -10.15
N GLU A 43 10.40 -9.41 -9.38
CA GLU A 43 9.27 -8.47 -9.45
C GLU A 43 9.76 -7.08 -9.90
N SER A 44 8.89 -6.32 -10.57
CA SER A 44 9.22 -4.98 -11.06
C SER A 44 8.69 -3.90 -10.12
N LYS A 45 9.58 -3.19 -9.41
CA LYS A 45 9.23 -2.08 -8.51
C LYS A 45 8.36 -1.03 -9.20
N ILE A 46 8.78 -0.60 -10.39
CA ILE A 46 8.09 0.46 -11.13
C ILE A 46 6.68 0.02 -11.53
N LEU A 47 6.47 -1.26 -11.89
CA LEU A 47 5.14 -1.77 -12.21
C LEU A 47 4.19 -1.61 -11.02
N TYR A 48 4.58 -2.07 -9.81
CA TYR A 48 3.71 -1.96 -8.63
C TYR A 48 3.48 -0.51 -8.22
N VAL A 49 4.49 0.35 -8.30
CA VAL A 49 4.34 1.79 -8.01
C VAL A 49 3.32 2.42 -8.97
N LEU A 50 3.41 2.13 -10.28
CA LEU A 50 2.44 2.63 -11.25
C LEU A 50 1.03 2.08 -10.99
N LEU A 51 0.91 0.78 -10.65
CA LEU A 51 -0.38 0.20 -10.27
C LEU A 51 -0.98 0.91 -9.04
N MET A 52 -0.19 1.18 -8.00
CA MET A 52 -0.65 1.90 -6.81
C MET A 52 -1.10 3.32 -7.12
N VAL A 53 -0.38 4.04 -7.99
CA VAL A 53 -0.70 5.44 -8.32
C VAL A 53 -1.94 5.54 -9.21
N PHE A 54 -2.05 4.70 -10.25
CA PHE A 54 -3.16 4.78 -11.20
C PHE A 54 -4.42 4.03 -10.77
N LEU A 55 -4.28 2.90 -10.07
CA LEU A 55 -5.42 2.11 -9.57
C LEU A 55 -5.69 2.32 -8.08
N GLY A 56 -4.91 3.17 -7.39
CA GLY A 56 -5.11 3.51 -5.99
C GLY A 56 -5.07 2.29 -5.06
N VAL A 57 -6.19 2.05 -4.39
CA VAL A 57 -6.37 0.95 -3.43
C VAL A 57 -6.19 -0.41 -4.09
N ILE A 58 -6.69 -0.61 -5.32
CA ILE A 58 -6.59 -1.90 -6.03
C ILE A 58 -5.12 -2.24 -6.29
N GLY A 59 -4.34 -1.28 -6.81
CA GLY A 59 -2.90 -1.47 -7.01
C GLY A 59 -2.14 -1.74 -5.71
N THR A 60 -2.59 -1.15 -4.61
CA THR A 60 -2.00 -1.37 -3.28
C THR A 60 -2.30 -2.77 -2.74
N ILE A 61 -3.53 -3.27 -2.95
CA ILE A 61 -3.89 -4.64 -2.58
C ILE A 61 -3.01 -5.64 -3.35
N LEU A 62 -2.82 -5.43 -4.66
CA LEU A 62 -1.95 -6.29 -5.47
C LEU A 62 -0.52 -6.33 -4.91
N TYR A 63 0.04 -5.18 -4.53
CA TYR A 63 1.33 -5.15 -3.86
C TYR A 63 1.35 -5.91 -2.53
N VAL A 64 0.39 -5.65 -1.64
CA VAL A 64 0.38 -6.22 -0.29
C VAL A 64 0.23 -7.75 -0.32
N VAL A 65 -0.55 -8.28 -1.25
CA VAL A 65 -0.83 -9.71 -1.35
C VAL A 65 0.23 -10.46 -2.17
N ILE A 66 0.77 -9.85 -3.23
CA ILE A 66 1.65 -10.55 -4.19
C ILE A 66 3.11 -10.19 -3.99
N ALA A 67 3.49 -8.92 -4.16
CA ALA A 67 4.90 -8.51 -4.13
C ALA A 67 5.48 -8.52 -2.71
N ARG A 68 4.76 -7.94 -1.76
CA ARG A 68 5.26 -7.70 -0.40
C ARG A 68 5.71 -8.97 0.34
N PRO A 69 5.00 -10.12 0.27
CA PRO A 69 5.49 -11.37 0.85
C PRO A 69 6.79 -11.84 0.20
N LYS A 70 6.90 -11.77 -1.13
CA LYS A 70 8.11 -12.17 -1.88
C LYS A 70 9.32 -11.31 -1.50
N LEU A 71 9.13 -9.99 -1.40
CA LEU A 71 10.20 -9.07 -0.98
C LEU A 71 10.68 -9.35 0.45
N ARG A 72 9.75 -9.68 1.36
CA ARG A 72 10.10 -10.03 2.75
C ARG A 72 10.89 -11.33 2.87
N LEU A 73 10.59 -12.32 2.02
CA LEU A 73 11.34 -13.57 1.96
C LEU A 73 12.78 -13.28 1.52
N GLN A 74 12.98 -12.50 0.46
CA GLN A 74 14.32 -12.18 -0.04
C GLN A 74 15.14 -11.29 0.91
N SER A 75 14.50 -10.36 1.62
CA SER A 75 15.19 -9.57 2.64
C SER A 75 15.62 -10.38 3.86
N SER A 76 15.03 -11.55 4.10
CA SER A 76 15.41 -12.43 5.23
C SER A 76 16.54 -13.40 4.86
N SER A 77 16.78 -13.64 3.57
CA SER A 77 17.83 -14.52 3.05
C SER A 77 19.15 -13.80 2.73
N ALA A 78 19.16 -12.47 2.82
CA ALA A 78 20.32 -11.61 2.54
C ALA A 78 20.96 -11.14 3.85
#